data_AF-A0A8B6HH05-F1
#
_entry.id   AF-A0A8B6HH05-F1
#
_cell.length_a   1.000
_cell.length_b   1.000
_cell.length_c   1.000
_cell.angle_alpha   90.00
_cell.angle_beta   90.00
_cell.angle_gamma   90.00
#
_symmetry.space_group_name_H-M   'P 1'
#
loop_
_entity.id
_entity.type
_entity.pdbx_description
1 polymer ?
#
loop_
_entity_poly.entity_id
_entity_poly.type
_entity_poly.pdbx_seq_one_letter_code
_entity_poly.pdbx_strand_id
1 'polypeptide(L)'
;MGLPSRTSLGDFLRVRLDPVPVDPVKLAGGVAVFCDPKTWPRVPLRLEPGWVGAVGIHPKSAGQFEDATQHRFHQLVSHPSVSALGEVGVDFTVEEKLHARQISTLRWALQSCRFDQPVVLHIRGGRLDRVHARAHREVLEVLKSVAVNPLQLIHLHCFQGGLLRCGSGRTRTATPTSGLGWVSGPSTPSRRRP
;
A
#
# COMPACT_ATOMS: atom_id res chain seq x y z
N MET A 1 -29.89 -10.45 -8.12
CA MET A 1 -31.34 -10.71 -8.18
C MET A 1 -32.05 -9.39 -7.94
N GLY A 2 -32.79 -8.89 -8.94
CA GLY A 2 -33.50 -7.60 -8.86
C GLY A 2 -34.79 -7.72 -8.05
N LEU A 3 -35.13 -6.66 -7.32
CA LEU A 3 -36.37 -6.57 -6.56
C LEU A 3 -37.57 -6.38 -7.50
N PRO A 4 -38.72 -7.03 -7.25
CA PRO A 4 -39.93 -6.87 -8.04
C PRO A 4 -40.54 -5.46 -7.90
N SER A 5 -41.24 -5.02 -8.95
CA SER A 5 -41.65 -3.63 -9.25
C SER A 5 -42.69 -2.98 -8.33
N ARG A 6 -43.02 -3.56 -7.17
CA ARG A 6 -43.91 -2.96 -6.16
C ARG A 6 -43.50 -3.38 -4.74
N THR A 7 -42.39 -2.85 -4.26
CA THR A 7 -42.07 -2.85 -2.82
C THR A 7 -42.54 -1.53 -2.23
N SER A 8 -43.42 -1.58 -1.23
CA SER A 8 -43.83 -0.38 -0.50
C SER A 8 -42.74 0.06 0.48
N LEU A 9 -42.75 1.33 0.89
CA LEU A 9 -41.85 1.82 1.95
C LEU A 9 -42.00 0.99 3.25
N GLY A 10 -43.21 0.49 3.52
CA GLY A 10 -43.49 -0.41 4.64
C GLY A 10 -42.81 -1.76 4.55
N ASP A 11 -42.60 -2.30 3.34
CA ASP A 11 -41.89 -3.56 3.12
C ASP A 11 -40.38 -3.38 3.30
N PHE A 12 -39.85 -2.23 2.88
CA PHE A 12 -38.43 -1.89 3.07
C PHE A 12 -38.08 -1.71 4.56
N LEU A 13 -38.99 -1.10 5.33
CA LEU A 13 -38.85 -0.94 6.78
C LEU A 13 -39.01 -2.25 7.56
N ARG A 14 -39.54 -3.30 6.94
CA ARG A 14 -39.69 -4.65 7.52
C ARG A 14 -38.53 -5.59 7.15
N VAL A 15 -37.60 -5.17 6.28
CA VAL A 15 -36.37 -5.91 6.02
C VAL A 15 -35.54 -5.90 7.30
N ARG A 16 -35.68 -6.97 8.09
CA ARG A 16 -34.68 -7.32 9.08
C ARG A 16 -33.49 -7.85 8.29
N LEU A 17 -32.45 -7.04 8.20
CA LEU A 17 -31.12 -7.58 7.91
C LEU A 17 -30.84 -8.55 9.06
N ASP A 18 -30.62 -9.83 8.75
CA ASP A 18 -30.07 -10.74 9.73
C ASP A 18 -28.83 -10.06 10.32
N PRO A 19 -28.69 -9.97 11.65
CA PRO A 19 -27.49 -9.43 12.25
C PRO A 19 -26.32 -10.24 11.69
N VAL A 20 -25.49 -9.58 10.87
CA VAL A 20 -24.28 -10.18 10.33
C VAL A 20 -23.53 -10.72 11.54
N PRO A 21 -23.23 -12.03 11.62
CA PRO A 21 -22.42 -12.56 12.70
C PRO A 21 -21.09 -11.82 12.68
N VAL A 22 -20.91 -10.91 13.62
CA VAL A 22 -19.62 -10.28 13.88
C VAL A 22 -18.90 -11.24 14.80
N ASP A 23 -18.18 -12.17 14.20
CA ASP A 23 -17.19 -12.95 14.93
C ASP A 23 -16.29 -11.95 15.70
N PRO A 24 -16.08 -12.14 17.00
CA PRO A 24 -15.29 -11.22 17.79
C PRO A 24 -13.86 -11.17 17.22
N VAL A 25 -13.48 -10.01 16.66
CA VAL A 25 -12.13 -9.79 16.14
C VAL A 25 -11.20 -9.41 17.29
N LYS A 26 -10.16 -10.21 17.51
CA LYS A 26 -9.04 -9.85 18.40
C LYS A 26 -7.91 -9.23 17.58
N LEU A 27 -7.65 -7.94 17.77
CA LEU A 27 -6.47 -7.28 17.19
C LEU A 27 -5.21 -7.83 17.87
N ALA A 28 -4.39 -8.57 17.12
CA ALA A 28 -3.14 -9.14 17.63
C ALA A 28 -1.94 -8.19 17.50
N GLY A 29 -2.04 -7.18 16.62
CA GLY A 29 -0.91 -6.33 16.29
C GLY A 29 -1.10 -5.51 15.01
N GLY A 30 -0.05 -4.80 14.61
CA GLY A 30 -0.06 -3.96 13.42
C GLY A 30 1.31 -3.43 13.00
N VAL A 31 1.35 -2.85 11.80
CA VAL A 31 2.52 -2.14 11.29
C VAL A 31 2.24 -0.64 11.35
N ALA A 32 2.99 0.09 12.16
CA ALA A 32 2.95 1.54 12.22
C ALA A 32 3.85 2.12 11.12
N VAL A 33 3.27 2.88 10.20
CA VAL A 33 3.96 3.37 9.00
C VAL A 33 4.33 4.85 9.16
N PHE A 34 5.63 5.15 9.19
CA PHE A 34 6.19 6.48 9.36
C PHE A 34 6.81 6.98 8.05
N CYS A 35 5.96 7.54 7.19
CA CYS A 35 6.33 7.92 5.82
C CYS A 35 6.37 9.44 5.55
N ASP A 36 6.16 10.28 6.56
CA ASP A 36 6.29 11.74 6.45
C ASP A 36 7.64 12.19 7.05
N PRO A 37 8.56 12.75 6.24
CA PRO A 37 9.86 13.25 6.71
C PRO A 37 9.78 14.20 7.91
N LYS A 38 8.71 14.99 8.03
CA LYS A 38 8.50 15.93 9.14
C LYS A 38 8.32 15.23 10.48
N THR A 39 7.88 13.97 10.45
CA THR A 39 7.58 13.17 11.65
C THR A 39 8.72 12.24 12.05
N TRP A 40 9.72 12.05 11.18
CA TRP A 40 10.89 11.19 11.44
C TRP A 40 11.66 11.46 12.74
N PRO A 41 11.80 12.70 13.23
CA PRO A 41 12.41 12.95 14.54
C PRO A 41 11.64 12.33 15.71
N ARG A 42 10.36 11.98 15.50
CA ARG A 42 9.45 11.42 16.51
C ARG A 42 9.19 9.93 16.31
N VAL A 43 9.88 9.26 15.38
CA VAL A 43 9.73 7.81 15.17
C VAL A 43 10.18 7.09 16.44
N PRO A 44 9.30 6.34 17.11
CA PRO A 44 9.66 5.63 18.32
C PRO A 44 10.59 4.46 17.97
N LEU A 45 11.68 4.31 18.73
CA LEU A 45 12.60 3.17 18.58
C LEU A 45 12.10 1.91 19.29
N ARG A 46 11.02 2.02 20.07
CA ARG A 46 10.34 0.92 20.74
C ARG A 46 8.84 1.13 20.64
N LEU A 47 8.14 0.13 20.11
CA LEU A 47 6.69 0.10 20.03
C LEU A 47 6.14 -0.87 21.08
N GLU A 48 4.84 -0.75 21.34
CA GLU A 48 4.12 -1.67 22.23
C GLU A 48 4.11 -3.11 21.68
N PRO A 49 3.99 -4.14 22.53
CA PRO A 49 3.90 -5.52 22.10
C PRO A 49 2.83 -5.75 21.00
N GLY A 50 3.19 -6.50 19.97
CA GLY A 50 2.34 -6.73 18.80
C GLY A 50 2.46 -5.67 17.69
N TRP A 51 3.17 -4.55 17.93
CA TRP A 51 3.38 -3.51 16.92
C TRP A 51 4.82 -3.49 16.41
N VAL A 52 4.96 -3.29 15.09
CA VAL A 52 6.24 -3.12 14.42
C VAL A 52 6.25 -1.83 13.60
N GLY A 53 7.44 -1.28 13.37
CA GLY A 53 7.60 -0.02 12.65
C GLY A 53 8.03 -0.22 11.20
N ALA A 54 7.42 0.54 10.30
CA ALA A 54 7.90 0.76 8.94
C ALA A 54 8.31 2.23 8.78
N VAL A 55 9.44 2.49 8.14
CA VAL A 55 9.87 3.85 7.80
C VAL A 55 10.01 3.97 6.30
N GLY A 56 9.46 5.05 5.73
CA GLY A 56 9.46 5.28 4.31
C GLY A 56 9.37 6.77 3.98
N ILE A 57 9.13 7.06 2.71
CA ILE A 57 8.80 8.40 2.23
C ILE A 57 7.63 8.29 1.26
N HIS A 58 6.48 8.79 1.68
CA HIS A 58 5.27 8.72 0.88
C HIS A 58 5.51 9.47 -0.45
N PRO A 59 5.04 8.97 -1.61
CA PRO A 59 5.35 9.56 -2.92
C PRO A 59 5.00 11.04 -3.04
N LYS A 60 3.92 11.49 -2.40
CA LYS A 60 3.57 12.93 -2.35
C LYS A 60 4.58 13.82 -1.63
N SER A 61 5.46 13.23 -0.81
CA SER A 61 6.54 13.91 -0.10
C SER A 61 7.88 13.78 -0.82
N ALA A 62 7.96 13.16 -2.01
CA ALA A 62 9.21 13.00 -2.76
C ALA A 62 9.95 14.32 -3.04
N GLY A 63 9.22 15.44 -3.12
CA GLY A 63 9.79 16.79 -3.23
C GLY A 63 10.64 17.23 -2.04
N GLN A 64 10.50 16.60 -0.88
CA GLN A 64 11.29 16.86 0.33
C GLN A 64 12.50 15.92 0.46
N PHE A 65 12.70 15.03 -0.51
CA PHE A 65 13.80 14.07 -0.51
C PHE A 65 15.04 14.68 -1.17
N GLU A 66 15.92 15.21 -0.33
CA GLU A 66 17.17 15.90 -0.66
C GLU A 66 18.29 15.32 0.22
N ASP A 67 19.55 15.65 -0.03
CA ASP A 67 20.72 15.00 0.58
C ASP A 67 20.65 14.88 2.12
N ALA A 68 20.25 15.96 2.82
CA ALA A 68 20.08 15.93 4.27
C ALA A 68 18.96 14.96 4.71
N THR A 69 17.84 14.97 4.00
CA THR A 69 16.69 14.07 4.25
C THR A 69 17.04 12.62 3.89
N GLN A 70 17.81 12.40 2.82
CA GLN A 70 18.31 11.09 2.40
C GLN A 70 19.19 10.46 3.47
N HIS A 71 20.14 11.23 4.02
CA HIS A 71 21.00 10.74 5.10
C HIS A 71 20.18 10.31 6.32
N ARG A 72 19.21 11.14 6.74
CA ARG A 72 18.32 10.80 7.86
C ARG A 72 17.46 9.57 7.58
N PHE A 73 16.94 9.45 6.37
CA PHE A 73 16.18 8.27 5.95
C PHE A 73 17.01 7.01 6.07
N HIS A 74 18.25 7.02 5.56
CA HIS A 74 19.14 5.86 5.59
C HIS A 74 19.43 5.40 7.03
N GLN A 75 19.67 6.35 7.93
CA GLN A 75 19.84 6.05 9.36
C GLN A 75 18.62 5.35 9.96
N LEU A 76 17.42 5.82 9.62
CA LEU A 76 16.18 5.26 10.17
C LEU A 76 15.85 3.89 9.60
N VAL A 77 15.92 3.72 8.27
CA VAL A 77 15.58 2.43 7.64
C VAL A 77 16.57 1.34 8.03
N SER A 78 17.83 1.70 8.31
CA SER A 78 18.87 0.77 8.79
C SER A 78 18.75 0.45 10.28
N HIS A 79 17.90 1.16 11.03
CA HIS A 79 17.80 0.96 12.47
C HIS A 79 17.17 -0.40 12.80
N PRO A 80 17.72 -1.19 13.74
CA PRO A 80 17.22 -2.54 14.04
C PRO A 80 15.76 -2.61 14.51
N SER A 81 15.21 -1.53 15.06
CA SER A 81 13.80 -1.45 15.47
C SER A 81 12.82 -1.23 14.32
N VAL A 82 13.32 -0.93 13.12
CA VAL A 82 12.50 -0.72 11.92
C VAL A 82 12.45 -2.03 11.15
N SER A 83 11.27 -2.66 11.17
CA SER A 83 11.07 -3.99 10.62
C SER A 83 10.78 -3.99 9.12
N ALA A 84 10.35 -2.86 8.55
CA ALA A 84 9.98 -2.76 7.14
C ALA A 84 10.37 -1.41 6.52
N LEU A 85 10.62 -1.42 5.22
CA LEU A 85 10.73 -0.22 4.41
C LEU A 85 9.33 0.18 3.95
N GLY A 86 8.90 1.39 4.26
CA GLY A 86 7.72 1.99 3.66
C GLY A 86 6.92 2.88 4.60
N GLU A 87 5.90 3.57 4.10
CA GLU A 87 5.41 3.50 2.71
C GLU A 87 6.35 4.20 1.71
N VAL A 88 6.60 3.55 0.58
CA VAL A 88 7.33 4.12 -0.58
C VAL A 88 6.60 3.74 -1.87
N GLY A 89 6.80 4.49 -2.96
CA GLY A 89 6.21 4.13 -4.24
C GLY A 89 5.91 5.33 -5.13
N VAL A 90 4.78 5.27 -5.83
CA VAL A 90 4.33 6.32 -6.77
C VAL A 90 2.87 6.66 -6.54
N ASP A 91 2.55 7.94 -6.67
CA ASP A 91 1.20 8.48 -6.66
C ASP A 91 1.09 9.58 -7.73
N PHE A 92 0.57 9.19 -8.89
CA PHE A 92 0.42 10.06 -10.06
C PHE A 92 -0.86 10.90 -10.01
N THR A 93 -1.52 11.03 -8.86
CA THR A 93 -2.62 11.98 -8.67
C THR A 93 -2.13 13.43 -8.49
N VAL A 94 -0.83 13.62 -8.28
CA VAL A 94 -0.16 14.94 -8.24
C VAL A 94 0.30 15.39 -9.63
N GLU A 95 0.80 16.62 -9.71
CA GLU A 95 1.36 17.21 -10.93
C GLU A 95 2.44 16.33 -11.59
N GLU A 96 2.39 16.23 -12.92
CA GLU A 96 3.26 15.34 -13.70
C GLU A 96 4.75 15.64 -13.54
N LYS A 97 5.13 16.91 -13.36
CA LYS A 97 6.51 17.33 -13.11
C LYS A 97 7.14 16.67 -11.87
N LEU A 98 6.31 16.17 -10.94
CA LEU A 98 6.77 15.48 -9.73
C LEU A 98 6.92 13.97 -9.92
N HIS A 99 6.40 13.39 -11.00
CA HIS A 99 6.40 11.93 -11.22
C HIS A 99 7.84 11.40 -11.32
N ALA A 100 8.70 12.08 -12.08
CA ALA A 100 10.12 11.70 -12.19
C ALA A 100 10.83 11.72 -10.83
N ARG A 101 10.50 12.69 -9.97
CA ARG A 101 11.08 12.75 -8.61
C ARG A 101 10.61 11.59 -7.74
N GLN A 102 9.33 11.19 -7.83
CA GLN A 102 8.83 10.00 -7.14
C GLN A 102 9.57 8.72 -7.57
N ILE A 103 9.82 8.55 -8.88
CA ILE A 103 10.55 7.40 -9.40
C ILE A 103 11.98 7.37 -8.88
N SER A 104 12.68 8.50 -8.91
CA SER A 104 14.04 8.61 -8.36
C SER A 104 14.07 8.34 -6.85
N THR A 105 13.11 8.87 -6.09
CA THR A 105 12.98 8.62 -4.65
C THR A 105 12.70 7.14 -4.36
N LEU A 106 11.82 6.49 -5.12
CA LEU A 106 11.54 5.06 -4.98
C LEU A 106 12.79 4.23 -5.24
N ARG A 107 13.53 4.52 -6.32
CA ARG A 107 14.79 3.83 -6.64
C ARG A 107 15.78 3.91 -5.49
N TRP A 108 15.99 5.11 -4.96
CA TRP A 108 16.92 5.36 -3.87
C TRP A 108 16.49 4.65 -2.58
N ALA A 109 15.19 4.69 -2.25
CA ALA A 109 14.65 4.02 -1.08
C ALA A 109 14.84 2.49 -1.16
N LEU A 110 14.59 1.89 -2.33
CA LEU A 110 14.81 0.46 -2.55
C LEU A 110 16.27 0.06 -2.45
N GLN A 111 17.20 0.90 -2.92
CA GLN A 111 18.64 0.70 -2.76
C GLN A 111 19.09 0.75 -1.29
N SER A 112 18.33 1.41 -0.43
CA SER A 112 18.57 1.48 1.02
C SER A 112 17.89 0.35 1.80
N CYS A 113 17.12 -0.52 1.12
CA CYS A 113 16.39 -1.61 1.77
C CYS A 113 17.34 -2.73 2.18
N ARG A 114 17.21 -3.24 3.41
CA ARG A 114 17.87 -4.47 3.82
C ARG A 114 17.13 -5.68 3.24
N PHE A 115 17.86 -6.76 2.97
CA PHE A 115 17.30 -7.98 2.35
C PHE A 115 16.19 -8.63 3.21
N ASP A 116 16.23 -8.45 4.53
CA ASP A 116 15.31 -9.02 5.50
C ASP A 116 14.07 -8.14 5.75
N GLN A 117 14.03 -6.92 5.20
CA GLN A 117 12.95 -5.96 5.44
C GLN A 117 11.86 -6.04 4.37
N PRO A 118 10.61 -6.43 4.70
CA PRO A 118 9.52 -6.29 3.76
C PRO A 118 9.36 -4.85 3.27
N VAL A 119 8.99 -4.68 2.00
CA VAL A 119 8.72 -3.37 1.40
C VAL A 119 7.22 -3.14 1.32
N VAL A 120 6.75 -2.07 1.94
CA VAL A 120 5.37 -1.58 1.82
C VAL A 120 5.30 -0.59 0.66
N LEU A 121 4.78 -1.07 -0.48
CA LEU A 121 4.67 -0.31 -1.71
C LEU A 121 3.29 0.32 -1.88
N HIS A 122 3.28 1.61 -2.20
CA HIS A 122 2.10 2.34 -2.66
C HIS A 122 2.16 2.60 -4.15
N ILE A 123 1.10 2.23 -4.84
CA ILE A 123 1.01 2.41 -6.29
C ILE A 123 -0.35 3.03 -6.59
N ARG A 124 -0.33 4.28 -7.07
CA ARG A 124 -1.53 4.97 -7.50
C ARG A 124 -1.31 5.67 -8.83
N GLY A 125 -2.14 5.30 -9.81
CA GLY A 125 -2.17 5.94 -11.12
C GLY A 125 -2.78 7.35 -11.08
N GLY A 126 -2.73 8.02 -12.23
CA GLY A 126 -3.39 9.31 -12.40
C GLY A 126 -4.91 9.19 -12.29
N ARG A 127 -5.60 10.33 -12.12
CA ARG A 127 -7.06 10.36 -11.90
C ARG A 127 -7.88 9.68 -13.00
N LEU A 128 -7.37 9.65 -14.23
CA LEU A 128 -8.02 9.01 -15.38
C LEU A 128 -7.60 7.55 -15.58
N ASP A 129 -6.53 7.10 -14.92
CA ASP A 129 -6.01 5.73 -15.00
C ASP A 129 -6.67 4.85 -13.92
N ARG A 130 -7.86 4.35 -14.25
CA ARG A 130 -8.72 3.56 -13.34
C ARG A 130 -8.11 2.24 -12.89
N VAL A 131 -7.13 1.71 -13.63
CA VAL A 131 -6.47 0.44 -13.35
C VAL A 131 -5.01 0.63 -12.91
N HIS A 132 -4.56 1.88 -12.80
CA HIS A 132 -3.21 2.27 -12.38
C HIS A 132 -2.10 1.63 -13.22
N ALA A 133 -2.38 1.31 -14.48
CA ALA A 133 -1.49 0.53 -15.34
C ALA A 133 -0.14 1.23 -15.58
N ARG A 134 -0.14 2.56 -15.75
CA ARG A 134 1.10 3.32 -15.92
C ARG A 134 1.94 3.23 -14.64
N ALA A 135 1.33 3.50 -13.49
CA ALA A 135 2.01 3.46 -12.19
C ALA A 135 2.58 2.07 -11.88
N HIS A 136 1.82 1.00 -12.16
CA HIS A 136 2.30 -0.37 -12.03
C HIS A 136 3.51 -0.67 -12.93
N ARG A 137 3.47 -0.25 -14.20
CA ARG A 137 4.58 -0.44 -15.14
C ARG A 137 5.85 0.24 -14.64
N GLU A 138 5.76 1.51 -14.26
CA GLU A 138 6.91 2.29 -13.79
C GLU A 138 7.54 1.66 -12.54
N VAL A 139 6.72 1.23 -11.56
CA VAL A 139 7.22 0.55 -10.36
C VAL A 139 7.89 -0.78 -10.70
N LEU A 140 7.32 -1.58 -11.61
CA LEU A 140 7.94 -2.83 -12.06
C LEU A 140 9.29 -2.58 -12.74
N GLU A 141 9.41 -1.56 -13.57
CA GLU A 141 10.69 -1.19 -14.20
C GLU A 141 11.72 -0.74 -13.15
N VAL A 142 11.31 0.02 -12.13
CA VAL A 142 12.21 0.36 -11.02
C VAL A 142 12.68 -0.88 -10.27
N LEU A 143 11.77 -1.80 -9.90
CA LEU A 143 12.12 -3.03 -9.18
C LEU A 143 13.11 -3.90 -9.98
N LYS A 144 12.92 -4.02 -11.30
CA LYS A 144 13.88 -4.70 -12.18
C LYS A 144 15.22 -3.98 -12.22
N SER A 145 15.21 -2.65 -12.33
CA SER A 145 16.45 -1.85 -12.47
C SER A 145 17.32 -1.84 -11.22
N VAL A 146 16.71 -1.89 -10.03
CA VAL A 146 17.43 -1.92 -8.74
C VAL A 146 17.98 -3.32 -8.44
N ALA A 147 17.57 -4.34 -9.21
CA ALA A 147 17.88 -5.75 -8.93
C ALA A 147 17.52 -6.14 -7.49
N VAL A 148 16.30 -5.76 -7.07
CA VAL A 148 15.78 -6.16 -5.75
C VAL A 148 15.87 -7.68 -5.62
N ASN A 149 16.26 -8.15 -4.43
CA ASN A 149 16.40 -9.58 -4.15
C ASN A 149 15.11 -10.33 -4.55
N PRO A 150 15.18 -11.44 -5.32
CA PRO A 150 13.99 -12.21 -5.69
C PRO A 150 13.15 -12.73 -4.51
N LEU A 151 13.75 -12.84 -3.32
CA LEU A 151 13.09 -13.23 -2.08
C LEU A 151 12.58 -12.05 -1.25
N GLN A 152 12.76 -10.81 -1.72
CA GLN A 152 12.29 -9.62 -1.03
C GLN A 152 10.77 -9.65 -0.93
N LEU A 153 10.26 -9.63 0.30
CA LEU A 153 8.81 -9.57 0.53
C LEU A 153 8.29 -8.18 0.18
N ILE A 154 7.24 -8.12 -0.64
CA ILE A 154 6.60 -6.87 -1.06
C ILE A 154 5.12 -6.91 -0.67
N HIS A 155 4.70 -5.96 0.16
CA HIS A 155 3.30 -5.71 0.49
C HIS A 155 2.78 -4.53 -0.35
N LEU A 156 1.82 -4.78 -1.24
CA LEU A 156 1.13 -3.73 -1.98
C LEU A 156 0.02 -3.11 -1.11
N HIS A 157 0.30 -1.94 -0.54
CA HIS A 157 -0.64 -1.21 0.29
C HIS A 157 -1.83 -0.70 -0.53
N CYS A 158 -3.04 -0.86 0.00
CA CYS A 158 -4.29 -0.40 -0.62
C CYS A 158 -4.42 -0.78 -2.10
N PHE A 159 -4.13 -2.03 -2.45
CA PHE A 159 -4.20 -2.50 -3.83
C PHE A 159 -5.59 -2.26 -4.44
N GLN A 160 -5.64 -1.38 -5.44
CA GLN A 160 -6.84 -1.01 -6.21
C GLN A 160 -6.74 -1.48 -7.67
N GLY A 161 -5.76 -2.31 -8.00
CA GLY A 161 -5.58 -2.83 -9.35
C GLY A 161 -6.70 -3.78 -9.77
N GLY A 162 -6.93 -3.86 -11.08
CA GLY A 162 -7.89 -4.78 -11.69
C GLY A 162 -7.21 -5.95 -12.40
N LEU A 163 -7.94 -7.04 -12.63
CA LEU A 163 -7.47 -8.13 -13.46
C LEU A 163 -7.37 -7.66 -14.92
N LEU A 164 -6.16 -7.35 -15.39
CA LEU A 164 -5.91 -7.18 -16.81
C LEU A 164 -5.72 -8.57 -17.42
N ARG A 165 -6.63 -8.96 -18.32
CA ARG A 165 -6.45 -10.17 -19.13
C ARG A 165 -5.25 -9.95 -20.06
N CYS A 166 -4.10 -10.52 -19.71
CA CYS A 166 -3.02 -10.69 -20.67
C CYS A 166 -3.48 -11.71 -21.73
N GLY A 167 -3.30 -11.40 -23.01
CA GLY A 167 -3.77 -12.21 -24.12
C GLY A 167 -3.17 -13.62 -24.11
N SER A 168 -3.88 -14.57 -23.52
CA SER A 168 -3.92 -16.01 -23.85
C SER A 168 -4.79 -16.73 -22.82
N GLY A 169 -6.10 -16.75 -23.07
CA GLY A 169 -7.05 -17.85 -22.80
C GLY A 169 -7.05 -18.68 -21.49
N ARG A 170 -6.28 -18.40 -20.45
CA ARG A 170 -6.34 -19.13 -19.17
C ARG A 170 -6.45 -18.18 -17.99
N THR A 171 -7.69 -17.97 -17.56
CA THR A 171 -7.99 -17.48 -16.22
C THR A 171 -7.62 -18.57 -15.21
N ARG A 172 -6.51 -18.40 -14.48
CA ARG A 172 -6.32 -19.07 -13.20
C ARG A 172 -6.89 -18.17 -12.12
N THR A 173 -8.04 -18.55 -11.58
CA THR A 173 -8.52 -18.03 -10.30
C THR A 173 -7.54 -18.46 -9.22
N ALA A 174 -6.97 -17.50 -8.49
CA ALA A 174 -6.29 -17.80 -7.24
C ALA A 174 -7.33 -18.36 -6.27
N THR A 175 -7.36 -19.68 -6.14
CA THR A 175 -8.05 -20.35 -5.03
C THR A 175 -7.09 -20.32 -3.85
N PRO A 176 -7.58 -20.09 -2.63
CA PRO A 176 -6.74 -20.09 -1.45
C PRO A 176 -6.36 -21.54 -1.14
N THR A 177 -5.20 -21.98 -1.64
CA THR A 177 -4.56 -23.19 -1.12
C THR A 177 -3.80 -22.79 0.13
N SER A 178 -4.22 -23.37 1.25
CA SER A 178 -3.58 -23.34 2.55
C SER A 178 -2.05 -23.48 2.46
N GLY A 179 -1.32 -22.42 2.81
CA GLY A 179 0.14 -22.41 2.90
C GLY A 179 0.72 -21.06 2.52
N LEU A 180 1.05 -20.25 3.53
CA LEU A 180 1.56 -18.86 3.47
C LEU A 180 0.55 -17.82 2.96
N GLY A 181 -0.17 -17.24 3.93
CA GLY A 181 -1.28 -16.32 3.72
C GLY A 181 -0.84 -14.94 3.23
N TRP A 182 -1.22 -14.65 1.98
CA TRP A 182 -1.38 -13.28 1.49
C TRP A 182 -2.78 -12.79 1.86
N VAL A 183 -2.88 -11.61 2.46
CA VAL A 183 -4.15 -10.91 2.68
C VAL A 183 -4.00 -9.47 2.26
N SER A 184 -4.69 -9.08 1.19
CA SER A 184 -4.99 -7.69 0.87
C SER A 184 -6.47 -7.43 1.19
N GLY A 185 -6.73 -6.40 1.99
CA GLY A 185 -8.09 -5.93 2.30
C GLY A 185 -8.36 -4.61 1.58
N PRO A 186 -9.57 -4.37 1.05
CA PRO A 186 -9.94 -3.07 0.52
C PRO A 186 -10.07 -2.05 1.67
N SER A 187 -9.30 -0.96 1.61
CA SER A 187 -9.52 0.22 2.43
C SER A 187 -10.35 1.23 1.64
N THR A 188 -11.47 1.67 2.22
CA THR A 188 -12.29 2.76 1.67
C THR A 188 -11.72 4.08 2.16
N PRO A 189 -11.40 5.05 1.27
CA PRO A 189 -11.01 6.38 1.71
C PRO A 189 -12.23 7.08 2.33
N SER A 190 -12.04 7.72 3.49
CA SER A 190 -13.08 8.54 4.12
C SER A 190 -13.42 9.73 3.21
N ARG A 191 -14.66 9.76 2.72
CA ARG A 191 -15.22 10.96 2.09
C ARG A 191 -15.37 12.02 3.18
N ARG A 192 -14.59 13.11 3.10
CA ARG A 192 -15.00 14.36 3.76
C ARG A 192 -16.30 14.82 3.10
N ARG A 193 -17.37 14.95 3.90
CA ARG A 193 -18.62 15.56 3.46
C ARG A 193 -18.40 17.07 3.22
N PRO A 194 -19.16 17.68 2.29
CA PRO A 194 -19.09 19.11 2.00
C PRO A 194 -19.43 19.96 3.24
#